data_AF-A0A2R6J012-F1
#
_entry.id   AF-A0A2R6J012-F1
#
_cell.length_a   1.000
_cell.length_b   1.000
_cell.length_c   1.000
_cell.angle_alpha   90.00
_cell.angle_beta   90.00
_cell.angle_gamma   90.00
#
_symmetry.space_group_name_H-M   'P 1'
#
loop_
_entity.id
_entity.type
_entity.pdbx_description
1 polymer ?
#
loop_
_entity_poly.entity_id
_entity_poly.type
_entity_poly.pdbx_seq_one_letter_code
_entity_poly.pdbx_strand_id
1 'polypeptide(L)'
;MSLVDTAVYAVHLLFGGVWTGSVVFVTVAVLPTARDGLANAEPLAPVVGKLRNISRLSAVVMLLTGGHMAGAAADYTVGSLTGTTRGHLVLGMVALWFLLIGLVEVGGGRLADGFEEMKVREPAREARPFLLAATVVSLLLLVDAGLLAGGIA
;
A
#
# COMPACT_ATOMS: atom_id res chain seq x y z
N MET A 1 16.96 22.02 -3.93
CA MET A 1 15.61 21.44 -3.82
C MET A 1 14.62 22.58 -3.69
N SER A 2 13.56 22.63 -4.51
CA SER A 2 12.55 23.68 -4.39
C SER A 2 11.59 23.41 -3.23
N LEU A 3 10.78 24.42 -2.84
CA LEU A 3 9.69 24.23 -1.88
C LEU A 3 8.68 23.17 -2.38
N VAL A 4 8.40 23.18 -3.68
CA VAL A 4 7.49 22.21 -4.32
C VAL A 4 8.04 20.81 -4.18
N ASP A 5 9.32 20.59 -4.50
CA ASP A 5 9.95 19.27 -4.37
C ASP A 5 9.86 18.79 -2.91
N THR A 6 10.17 19.68 -1.97
CA THR A 6 10.11 19.37 -0.53
C THR A 6 8.71 18.92 -0.11
N ALA A 7 7.68 19.65 -0.56
CA ALA A 7 6.29 19.28 -0.31
C ALA A 7 5.93 17.93 -0.95
N VAL A 8 6.37 17.67 -2.18
CA VAL A 8 6.14 16.39 -2.88
C VAL A 8 6.77 15.22 -2.12
N TYR A 9 8.05 15.34 -1.71
CA TYR A 9 8.73 14.31 -0.92
C TYR A 9 8.01 14.06 0.41
N ALA A 10 7.61 15.12 1.13
CA ALA A 10 6.90 15.00 2.39
C ALA A 10 5.54 14.29 2.23
N VAL A 11 4.77 14.65 1.20
CA VAL A 11 3.48 14.01 0.89
C VAL A 11 3.69 12.54 0.51
N HIS A 12 4.68 12.23 -0.32
CA HIS A 12 4.98 10.86 -0.73
C HIS A 12 5.32 9.97 0.47
N LEU A 13 6.21 10.44 1.35
CA LEU A 13 6.60 9.71 2.56
C LEU A 13 5.44 9.52 3.53
N LEU A 14 4.62 10.56 3.74
CA LEU A 14 3.45 10.49 4.60
C LEU A 14 2.47 9.43 4.10
N PHE A 15 2.14 9.44 2.81
CA PHE A 15 1.20 8.47 2.24
C PHE A 15 1.78 7.05 2.19
N GLY A 16 3.08 6.90 1.92
CA GLY A 16 3.76 5.60 2.02
C GLY A 16 3.65 5.00 3.43
N GLY A 17 3.87 5.83 4.46
CA GLY A 17 3.72 5.44 5.86
C GLY A 17 2.29 5.12 6.26
N VAL A 18 1.33 5.98 5.91
CA VAL A 18 -0.10 5.79 6.22
C VAL A 18 -0.65 4.54 5.54
N TRP A 19 -0.30 4.32 4.26
CA TRP A 19 -0.77 3.15 3.51
C TRP A 19 -0.23 1.86 4.13
N THR A 20 1.09 1.82 4.37
CA THR A 20 1.74 0.66 5.00
C THR A 20 1.18 0.39 6.39
N GLY A 21 1.12 1.41 7.25
CA GLY A 21 0.60 1.29 8.61
C GLY A 21 -0.84 0.81 8.65
N SER A 22 -1.70 1.30 7.75
CA SER A 22 -3.10 0.88 7.66
C SER A 22 -3.22 -0.61 7.29
N VAL A 23 -2.45 -1.07 6.30
CA VAL A 23 -2.44 -2.48 5.88
C VAL A 23 -1.93 -3.39 6.99
N VAL A 24 -0.82 -3.04 7.63
CA VAL A 24 -0.24 -3.82 8.74
C VAL A 24 -1.22 -3.87 9.91
N PHE A 25 -1.77 -2.72 10.31
CA PHE A 25 -2.72 -2.64 11.42
C PHE A 25 -3.97 -3.48 11.17
N VAL A 26 -4.59 -3.37 9.99
CA VAL A 26 -5.76 -4.19 9.67
C VAL A 26 -5.41 -5.68 9.65
N THR A 27 -4.27 -6.05 9.07
CA THR A 27 -3.87 -7.46 8.96
C THR A 27 -3.55 -8.09 10.31
N VAL A 28 -2.84 -7.36 11.18
CA VAL A 28 -2.28 -7.91 12.43
C VAL A 28 -3.22 -7.70 13.62
N ALA A 29 -3.95 -6.58 13.68
CA ALA A 29 -4.79 -6.25 14.83
C ALA A 29 -6.28 -6.47 14.56
N VAL A 30 -6.78 -6.11 13.37
CA VAL A 30 -8.23 -6.13 13.08
C VAL A 30 -8.68 -7.49 12.57
N LEU A 31 -7.98 -8.06 11.59
CA LEU A 31 -8.38 -9.31 10.95
C LEU A 31 -8.50 -10.49 11.94
N PRO A 32 -7.64 -10.65 12.97
CA PRO A 32 -7.82 -11.71 13.96
C PRO A 32 -9.11 -11.58 14.75
N THR A 33 -9.57 -10.37 15.08
CA THR A 33 -10.82 -10.20 15.84
C THR A 33 -12.03 -10.69 15.06
N ALA A 34 -12.03 -10.49 13.73
CA ALA A 34 -13.02 -11.03 12.81
C ALA A 34 -12.93 -12.56 12.72
N ARG A 35 -11.72 -13.10 12.50
CA ARG A 35 -11.47 -14.53 12.32
C ARG A 35 -11.83 -15.34 13.57
N ASP A 36 -11.49 -14.82 14.74
CA ASP A 36 -11.68 -15.50 16.03
C ASP A 36 -13.10 -15.26 16.58
N GLY A 37 -13.90 -14.41 15.91
CA GLY A 37 -15.29 -14.10 16.26
C GLY A 37 -15.44 -13.23 17.51
N LEU A 38 -14.46 -12.36 17.75
CA LEU A 38 -14.46 -11.38 18.83
C LEU A 38 -15.20 -10.08 18.45
N ALA A 39 -15.47 -9.88 17.17
CA ALA A 39 -16.19 -8.71 16.64
C ALA A 39 -17.22 -9.14 15.59
N ASN A 40 -18.33 -8.41 15.51
CA ASN A 40 -19.39 -8.59 14.50
C ASN A 40 -19.08 -7.80 13.22
N ALA A 41 -19.85 -8.05 12.16
CA ALA A 41 -19.68 -7.40 10.85
C ALA A 41 -19.86 -5.88 10.92
N GLU A 42 -20.87 -5.41 11.65
CA GLU A 42 -21.25 -3.99 11.74
C GLU A 42 -20.08 -3.04 12.11
N PRO A 43 -19.29 -3.28 13.19
CA PRO A 43 -18.14 -2.44 13.50
C PRO A 43 -16.95 -2.62 12.55
N LEU A 44 -16.85 -3.75 11.85
CA LEU A 44 -15.72 -4.07 10.96
C LEU A 44 -15.89 -3.52 9.55
N ALA A 45 -17.14 -3.44 9.05
CA ALA A 45 -17.46 -2.92 7.73
C ALA A 45 -16.89 -1.52 7.45
N PRO A 46 -17.07 -0.49 8.31
CA PRO A 46 -16.50 0.82 8.06
C PRO A 46 -14.97 0.83 8.13
N VAL A 47 -14.34 -0.07 8.89
CA VAL A 47 -12.88 -0.20 8.95
C VAL A 47 -12.33 -0.71 7.63
N VAL A 48 -12.93 -1.77 7.08
CA VAL A 48 -12.55 -2.33 5.77
C VAL A 48 -12.81 -1.32 4.64
N GLY A 49 -13.95 -0.63 4.68
CA GLY A 49 -14.24 0.45 3.71
C GLY A 49 -13.20 1.57 3.74
N LYS A 50 -12.78 2.01 4.93
CA LYS A 50 -11.72 3.01 5.10
C LYS A 50 -10.37 2.49 4.59
N LEU A 51 -10.00 1.25 4.88
CA LEU A 51 -8.76 0.65 4.36
C LEU A 51 -8.72 0.74 2.82
N ARG A 52 -9.79 0.31 2.15
CA ARG A 52 -9.86 0.34 0.67
C ARG A 52 -9.76 1.78 0.14
N ASN A 53 -10.48 2.71 0.74
CA ASN A 53 -10.42 4.12 0.32
C ASN A 53 -9.05 4.76 0.55
N ILE A 54 -8.42 4.51 1.70
CA ILE A 54 -7.03 4.94 1.98
C ILE A 54 -6.08 4.32 0.96
N SER A 55 -6.24 3.03 0.66
CA SER A 55 -5.39 2.34 -0.31
C SER A 55 -5.52 2.94 -1.72
N ARG A 56 -6.74 3.19 -2.20
CA ARG A 56 -7.00 3.81 -3.51
C ARG A 56 -6.41 5.22 -3.59
N LEU A 57 -6.67 6.04 -2.57
CA LEU A 57 -6.13 7.40 -2.50
C LEU A 57 -4.60 7.38 -2.48
N SER A 58 -4.02 6.51 -1.67
CA SER A 58 -2.57 6.35 -1.58
C SER A 58 -1.97 5.92 -2.90
N ALA A 59 -2.57 4.96 -3.62
CA ALA A 59 -2.08 4.54 -4.94
C ALA A 59 -2.02 5.71 -5.93
N VAL A 60 -3.05 6.56 -5.96
CA VAL A 60 -3.08 7.76 -6.82
C VAL A 60 -2.01 8.77 -6.38
N VAL A 61 -1.95 9.10 -5.09
CA VAL A 61 -0.99 10.08 -4.56
C VAL A 61 0.45 9.61 -4.78
N MET A 62 0.75 8.33 -4.53
CA MET A 62 2.07 7.74 -4.73
C MET A 62 2.48 7.79 -6.20
N LEU A 63 1.57 7.49 -7.13
CA LEU A 63 1.87 7.55 -8.57
C LEU A 63 2.16 8.98 -9.03
N LEU A 64 1.36 9.95 -8.58
CA LEU A 64 1.55 11.36 -8.95
C LEU A 64 2.85 11.93 -8.37
N THR A 65 3.06 11.75 -7.07
CA THR A 65 4.26 12.27 -6.38
C THR A 65 5.53 11.52 -6.80
N GLY A 66 5.46 10.20 -6.94
CA GLY A 66 6.55 9.37 -7.46
C GLY A 66 6.89 9.70 -8.92
N GLY A 67 5.88 9.93 -9.75
CA GLY A 67 6.07 10.38 -11.14
C GLY A 67 6.77 11.74 -11.22
N HIS A 68 6.38 12.71 -10.38
CA HIS A 68 7.07 14.00 -10.29
C HIS A 68 8.52 13.83 -9.85
N MET A 69 8.77 13.00 -8.82
CA MET A 69 10.12 12.75 -8.33
C MET A 69 10.99 12.05 -9.38
N ALA A 70 10.45 11.06 -10.10
CA ALA A 70 11.19 10.34 -11.12
C ALA A 70 11.47 11.23 -12.36
N GLY A 71 10.46 11.96 -12.84
CA GLY A 71 10.60 12.82 -14.01
C GLY A 71 11.28 14.15 -13.68
N ALA A 72 10.55 15.06 -13.05
CA ALA A 72 11.00 16.45 -12.89
C ALA A 72 12.13 16.64 -11.89
N ALA A 73 12.20 15.83 -10.82
CA ALA A 73 13.20 16.01 -9.77
C ALA A 73 14.49 15.21 -10.00
N ALA A 74 14.39 14.01 -10.58
CA ALA A 74 15.52 13.10 -10.81
C ALA A 74 15.92 12.93 -12.28
N ASP A 75 15.15 13.51 -13.21
CA ASP A 75 15.42 13.50 -14.66
C ASP A 75 15.64 12.09 -15.26
N TYR A 76 14.88 11.11 -14.80
CA TYR A 76 14.97 9.76 -15.33
C TYR A 76 14.52 9.71 -16.79
N THR A 77 15.42 9.22 -17.64
CA THR A 77 15.11 8.77 -19.00
C THR A 77 14.75 7.28 -19.01
N VAL A 78 14.14 6.82 -20.10
CA VAL A 78 13.87 5.38 -20.32
C VAL A 78 15.15 4.56 -20.16
N GLY A 79 16.27 5.01 -20.73
CA GLY A 79 17.56 4.31 -20.64
C GLY A 79 18.09 4.23 -19.21
N SER A 80 17.97 5.29 -18.42
CA SER A 80 18.38 5.25 -17.01
C SER A 80 17.45 4.40 -16.13
N LEU A 81 16.15 4.34 -16.43
CA LEU A 81 15.19 3.52 -15.69
C LEU A 81 15.43 2.02 -15.91
N THR A 82 15.70 1.61 -17.15
CA THR A 82 15.87 0.19 -17.50
C THR A 82 17.32 -0.26 -17.47
N GLY A 83 18.28 0.67 -17.40
CA GLY A 83 19.71 0.37 -17.49
C GLY A 83 20.50 0.47 -16.18
N THR A 84 19.89 0.96 -15.09
CA THR A 84 20.60 1.20 -13.83
C THR A 84 19.93 0.50 -12.65
N THR A 85 20.69 0.11 -11.63
CA THR A 85 20.14 -0.49 -10.40
C THR A 85 19.08 0.40 -9.77
N ARG A 86 19.36 1.70 -9.66
CA ARG A 86 18.42 2.70 -9.13
C ARG A 86 17.13 2.79 -9.94
N GLY A 87 17.25 2.76 -11.27
CA GLY A 87 16.11 2.72 -12.17
C GLY A 87 15.22 1.50 -11.95
N HIS A 88 15.83 0.32 -11.78
CA HIS A 88 15.09 -0.92 -11.47
C HIS A 88 14.38 -0.86 -10.13
N LEU A 89 14.94 -0.19 -9.11
CA LEU A 89 14.25 0.06 -7.85
C LEU A 89 13.01 0.94 -8.06
N VAL A 90 13.12 2.03 -8.84
CA VAL A 90 11.94 2.85 -9.17
C VAL A 90 10.86 2.05 -9.91
N LEU A 91 11.24 1.23 -10.88
CA LEU A 91 10.29 0.36 -11.61
C LEU A 91 9.69 -0.71 -10.70
N GLY A 92 10.51 -1.32 -9.83
CA GLY A 92 10.10 -2.28 -8.82
C GLY A 92 9.10 -1.67 -7.86
N MET A 93 9.36 -0.47 -7.37
CA MET A 93 8.47 0.28 -6.49
C MET A 93 7.10 0.52 -7.14
N VAL A 94 7.06 0.92 -8.41
CA VAL A 94 5.79 1.09 -9.15
C VAL A 94 5.04 -0.24 -9.25
N ALA A 95 5.72 -1.34 -9.60
CA ALA A 95 5.11 -2.66 -9.66
C ALA A 95 4.55 -3.11 -8.30
N LEU A 96 5.30 -2.86 -7.23
CA LEU A 96 4.89 -3.16 -5.86
C LEU A 96 3.69 -2.31 -5.42
N TRP A 97 3.55 -1.06 -5.87
CA TRP A 97 2.34 -0.26 -5.62
C TRP A 97 1.10 -0.90 -6.24
N PHE A 98 1.18 -1.33 -7.51
CA PHE A 98 0.07 -2.01 -8.18
C PHE A 98 -0.27 -3.34 -7.51
N LEU A 99 0.74 -4.09 -7.10
CA LEU A 99 0.54 -5.33 -6.37
C LEU A 99 -0.15 -5.07 -5.02
N LEU A 100 0.29 -4.05 -4.27
CA LEU A 100 -0.29 -3.71 -2.98
C LEU A 100 -1.77 -3.32 -3.10
N ILE A 101 -2.11 -2.40 -4.01
CA ILE A 101 -3.50 -1.99 -4.21
C ILE A 101 -4.36 -3.18 -4.65
N GLY A 102 -3.86 -4.03 -5.55
CA GLY A 102 -4.56 -5.24 -5.98
C GLY A 102 -4.86 -6.20 -4.83
N LEU A 103 -3.86 -6.49 -3.99
CA LEU A 103 -4.02 -7.37 -2.83
C LEU A 103 -5.00 -6.80 -1.80
N VAL A 104 -4.94 -5.48 -1.54
CA VAL A 104 -5.87 -4.81 -0.61
C VAL A 104 -7.29 -4.79 -1.15
N GLU A 105 -7.49 -4.57 -2.46
CA GLU A 105 -8.82 -4.61 -3.06
C GLU A 105 -9.43 -6.00 -3.03
N VAL A 106 -8.65 -7.05 -3.31
CA VAL A 106 -9.14 -8.44 -3.23
C VAL A 106 -9.43 -8.84 -1.79
N GLY A 107 -8.51 -8.60 -0.86
CA GLY A 107 -8.69 -8.94 0.55
C GLY A 107 -9.84 -8.15 1.20
N GLY A 108 -9.91 -6.85 0.93
CA GLY A 108 -10.99 -5.98 1.42
C GLY A 108 -12.34 -6.27 0.75
N GLY A 109 -12.35 -6.70 -0.52
CA GLY A 109 -13.54 -7.15 -1.23
C GLY A 109 -14.18 -8.36 -0.54
N ARG A 110 -13.38 -9.42 -0.32
CA ARG A 110 -13.86 -10.63 0.37
C ARG A 110 -14.48 -10.34 1.73
N LEU A 111 -13.86 -9.44 2.51
CA LEU A 111 -14.42 -9.02 3.80
C LEU A 111 -15.75 -8.27 3.64
N ALA A 112 -15.83 -7.33 2.68
CA ALA A 112 -17.03 -6.55 2.44
C ALA A 112 -18.21 -7.44 1.99
N ASP A 113 -17.99 -8.30 0.99
CA ASP A 113 -18.99 -9.23 0.46
C ASP A 113 -19.53 -10.14 1.58
N GLY A 114 -18.61 -10.64 2.42
CA GLY A 114 -18.97 -11.45 3.57
C GLY A 114 -19.81 -10.74 4.64
N PHE A 115 -19.49 -9.48 4.92
CA PHE A 115 -20.22 -8.68 5.90
C PHE A 115 -21.65 -8.36 5.45
N GLU A 116 -21.89 -8.22 4.15
CA GLU A 116 -23.25 -8.07 3.58
C GLU A 116 -24.12 -9.32 3.83
N GLU A 117 -23.49 -10.51 3.88
CA GLU A 117 -24.15 -11.78 4.23
C GLU A 117 -24.22 -12.04 5.75
N MET A 118 -23.86 -11.07 6.59
CA MET A 118 -23.74 -11.22 8.05
C MET A 118 -22.73 -12.31 8.48
N LYS A 119 -21.73 -12.61 7.63
CA LYS A 119 -20.65 -13.56 7.92
C LYS A 119 -19.37 -12.80 8.27
N VAL A 120 -18.62 -13.28 9.26
CA VAL A 120 -17.38 -12.63 9.70
C VAL A 120 -16.17 -13.57 9.61
N ARG A 121 -16.30 -14.79 10.15
CA ARG A 121 -15.16 -15.71 10.30
C ARG A 121 -14.65 -16.29 8.97
N GLU A 122 -15.57 -16.71 8.11
CA GLU A 122 -15.25 -17.27 6.78
C GLU A 122 -14.61 -16.20 5.87
N PRO A 123 -15.21 -15.01 5.69
CA PRO A 123 -14.60 -13.90 4.94
C PRO A 123 -13.21 -13.53 5.47
N ALA A 124 -13.03 -13.48 6.79
CA ALA A 124 -11.74 -13.21 7.40
C ALA A 124 -10.69 -14.29 7.09
N ARG A 125 -11.10 -15.56 7.02
CA ARG A 125 -10.20 -16.67 6.64
C ARG A 125 -9.77 -16.56 5.18
N GLU A 126 -10.69 -16.19 4.29
CA GLU A 126 -10.41 -16.06 2.86
C GLU A 126 -9.61 -14.81 2.50
N ALA A 127 -9.85 -13.69 3.19
CA ALA A 127 -9.12 -12.45 2.99
C ALA A 127 -7.67 -12.52 3.52
N ARG A 128 -7.42 -13.36 4.52
CA ARG A 128 -6.13 -13.49 5.21
C ARG A 128 -4.90 -13.65 4.31
N PRO A 129 -4.85 -14.59 3.35
CA PRO A 129 -3.66 -14.72 2.50
C PRO A 129 -3.34 -13.44 1.73
N PHE A 130 -4.36 -12.72 1.25
CA PHE A 130 -4.18 -11.47 0.50
C PHE A 130 -3.66 -10.34 1.40
N LEU A 131 -4.23 -10.18 2.59
CA LEU A 131 -3.82 -9.14 3.53
C LEU A 131 -2.43 -9.39 4.14
N LEU A 132 -2.05 -10.67 4.33
CA LEU A 132 -0.67 -11.04 4.69
C LEU A 132 0.32 -10.73 3.58
N ALA A 133 -0.01 -11.10 2.33
CA ALA A 133 0.82 -10.74 1.19
C ALA A 133 0.94 -9.22 1.05
N ALA A 134 -0.16 -8.48 1.23
CA ALA A 134 -0.18 -7.02 1.22
C ALA A 134 0.74 -6.44 2.30
N THR A 135 0.75 -7.03 3.50
CA THR A 135 1.67 -6.65 4.58
C THR A 135 3.13 -6.86 4.19
N VAL A 136 3.46 -7.98 3.57
CA VAL A 136 4.84 -8.21 3.09
C VAL A 136 5.21 -7.20 2.02
N VAL A 137 4.34 -6.97 1.04
CA VAL A 137 4.56 -6.02 -0.07
C VAL A 137 4.71 -4.59 0.45
N SER A 138 3.91 -4.17 1.43
CA SER A 138 4.00 -2.82 1.99
C SER A 138 5.30 -2.60 2.78
N LEU A 139 5.79 -3.63 3.48
CA LEU A 139 7.11 -3.57 4.13
C LEU A 139 8.25 -3.53 3.09
N LEU A 140 8.16 -4.31 2.01
CA LEU A 140 9.13 -4.25 0.91
C LEU A 140 9.17 -2.87 0.25
N LEU A 141 8.03 -2.19 0.11
CA LEU A 141 7.98 -0.81 -0.37
C LEU A 141 8.73 0.16 0.54
N LEU A 142 8.66 -0.01 1.87
CA LEU A 142 9.45 0.82 2.80
C LEU A 142 10.95 0.52 2.69
N VAL A 143 11.33 -0.74 2.51
CA VAL A 143 12.73 -1.13 2.28
C VAL A 143 13.25 -0.51 0.99
N ASP A 144 12.50 -0.63 -0.11
CA ASP A 144 12.82 -0.04 -1.41
C ASP A 144 13.00 1.49 -1.30
N ALA A 145 12.04 2.17 -0.66
CA ALA A 145 12.14 3.60 -0.39
C ALA A 145 13.38 3.97 0.44
N GLY A 146 13.74 3.15 1.43
CA GLY A 146 14.96 3.32 2.22
C GLY A 146 16.24 3.16 1.38
N LEU A 147 16.28 2.19 0.47
CA LEU A 147 17.40 1.99 -0.45
C LEU A 147 17.58 3.19 -1.39
N LEU A 148 16.48 3.69 -1.97
CA LEU A 148 16.47 4.86 -2.85
C LEU A 148 16.90 6.14 -2.13
N ALA A 149 16.41 6.35 -0.89
CA ALA A 149 16.72 7.53 -0.08
C ALA A 149 18.14 7.49 0.50
N GLY A 150 18.64 6.32 0.87
CA GLY A 150 19.98 6.13 1.44
C GLY A 150 21.11 6.20 0.41
N GLY A 151 20.81 6.22 -0.89
CA GLY A 151 21.82 6.22 -1.96
C GLY A 151 22.67 4.96 -2.01
N ILE A 152 22.14 3.85 -1.47
CA ILE A 152 22.79 2.54 -1.49
C ILE A 152 22.75 1.94 -2.91
N ALA A 153 21.90 2.50 -3.79
CA ALA A 153 21.78 2.21 -5.21
C ALA A 153 21.56 3.50 -6.03
#